data_AF-A0A1S8RRR7-F1
#
_entry.id   AF-A0A1S8RRR7-F1
#
_cell.length_a   1.000
_cell.length_b   1.000
_cell.length_c   1.000
_cell.angle_alpha   90.00
_cell.angle_beta   90.00
_cell.angle_gamma   90.00
#
_symmetry.space_group_name_H-M   'P 1'
#
loop_
_entity.id
_entity.type
_entity.pdbx_description
1 polymer ?
#
loop_
_entity_poly.entity_id
_entity_poly.type
_entity_poly.pdbx_seq_one_letter_code
_entity_poly.pdbx_strand_id
1 'polypeptide(L)'
;MNEKISTIINEMIKYYAKDPRRVNHFLKVFSFAKSIGEIENIDKNTQEILEVAAVMHDIGIKISEEKYNSSAGNYQELEGPPVAKEMLSKFNFSVEFIERVCYLIGHHHTYSKIDGIDYQILIEADFLVNIYEDEIKTPQIEIIKEKYFKTKAGNDFLVNLYF
;
A
#
# COMPACT_ATOMS: atom_id res chain seq x y z
N MET A 1 -1.25 18.77 -14.96
CA MET A 1 0.14 18.70 -14.45
C MET A 1 0.12 17.59 -13.42
N ASN A 2 0.80 16.47 -13.68
CA ASN A 2 0.77 15.33 -12.76
C ASN A 2 1.66 15.68 -11.57
N GLU A 3 1.08 15.65 -10.37
CA GLU A 3 1.83 15.84 -9.13
C GLU A 3 2.89 14.75 -9.03
N LYS A 4 4.12 15.13 -8.68
CA LYS A 4 5.20 14.14 -8.59
C LYS A 4 4.99 13.27 -7.36
N ILE A 5 5.11 11.95 -7.53
CA ILE A 5 5.06 11.00 -6.41
C ILE A 5 6.04 11.36 -5.28
N SER A 6 7.20 11.95 -5.61
CA SER A 6 8.18 12.46 -4.64
C SER A 6 7.60 13.50 -3.67
N THR A 7 6.60 14.28 -4.11
CA THR A 7 5.92 15.26 -3.27
C THR A 7 5.07 14.55 -2.22
N ILE A 8 4.34 13.51 -2.62
CA ILE A 8 3.52 12.70 -1.70
C ILE A 8 4.40 11.94 -0.71
N ILE A 9 5.50 11.34 -1.19
CA ILE A 9 6.51 10.69 -0.33
C ILE A 9 7.04 11.67 0.72
N ASN A 10 7.37 12.90 0.33
CA ASN A 10 7.86 13.91 1.27
C ASN A 10 6.81 14.29 2.32
N GLU A 11 5.53 14.39 1.98
CA GLU A 11 4.47 14.62 2.96
C GLU A 11 4.29 13.41 3.90
N MET A 12 4.37 12.18 3.41
CA MET A 12 4.32 10.98 4.26
C MET A 12 5.52 10.87 5.19
N ILE A 13 6.72 11.23 4.74
CA ILE A 13 7.92 11.30 5.61
C ILE A 13 7.72 12.33 6.73
N LYS A 14 7.15 13.50 6.43
CA LYS A 14 6.83 14.51 7.45
C LYS A 14 5.76 14.02 8.43
N TYR A 15 4.74 13.33 7.92
CA TYR A 15 3.65 12.79 8.72
C TYR A 15 4.16 11.75 9.74
N TYR A 16 5.07 10.88 9.30
CA TYR A 16 5.78 9.88 10.10
C TYR A 16 7.15 10.37 10.63
N ALA A 17 7.28 11.67 10.90
CA ALA A 17 8.53 12.22 11.41
C ALA A 17 9.03 11.47 12.66
N LYS A 18 10.33 11.11 12.64
CA LYS A 18 11.02 10.31 13.68
C LYS A 18 10.61 8.84 13.75
N ASP A 19 9.89 8.33 12.74
CA ASP A 19 9.56 6.91 12.60
C ASP A 19 10.22 6.33 11.34
N PRO A 20 11.53 6.05 11.38
CA PRO A 20 12.23 5.51 10.22
C PRO A 20 11.72 4.10 9.85
N ARG A 21 11.14 3.35 10.78
CA ARG A 21 10.58 2.02 10.47
C ARG A 21 9.43 2.15 9.50
N ARG A 22 8.40 2.96 9.83
CA ARG A 22 7.24 3.17 8.95
C ARG A 22 7.62 3.82 7.63
N VAL A 23 8.56 4.77 7.66
CA VAL A 23 9.08 5.39 6.44
C VAL A 23 9.73 4.36 5.51
N ASN A 24 10.58 3.48 6.03
CA ASN A 24 11.19 2.45 5.22
C ASN A 24 10.18 1.42 4.72
N HIS A 25 9.18 1.07 5.53
CA HIS A 25 8.13 0.12 5.17
C HIS A 25 7.39 0.60 3.90
N PHE A 26 6.73 1.77 3.93
CA PHE A 26 5.95 2.22 2.77
C PHE A 26 6.81 2.48 1.53
N LEU A 27 8.10 2.85 1.69
CA LEU A 27 9.01 3.04 0.54
C LEU A 27 9.35 1.72 -0.15
N LYS A 28 9.49 0.62 0.60
CA LYS A 28 9.65 -0.72 0.04
C LYS A 28 8.36 -1.17 -0.65
N VAL A 29 7.21 -0.98 0.00
CA VAL A 29 5.90 -1.34 -0.57
C VAL A 29 5.66 -0.59 -1.87
N PHE A 30 5.89 0.72 -1.89
CA PHE A 30 5.85 1.55 -3.10
C PHE A 30 6.74 1.01 -4.21
N SER A 31 7.98 0.64 -3.90
CA SER A 31 8.94 0.14 -4.89
C SER A 31 8.45 -1.17 -5.52
N PHE A 32 7.95 -2.11 -4.71
CA PHE A 32 7.37 -3.35 -5.21
C PHE A 32 6.09 -3.11 -6.02
N ALA A 33 5.15 -2.33 -5.50
CA ALA A 33 3.90 -2.02 -6.18
C ALA A 33 4.15 -1.37 -7.55
N LYS A 34 5.08 -0.40 -7.60
CA LYS A 34 5.49 0.24 -8.84
C LYS A 34 6.00 -0.77 -9.86
N SER A 35 6.97 -1.60 -9.46
CA SER A 35 7.59 -2.59 -10.36
C SER A 35 6.61 -3.66 -10.82
N ILE A 36 5.75 -4.17 -9.93
CA ILE A 36 4.72 -5.15 -10.30
C ILE A 36 3.75 -4.52 -11.31
N GLY A 37 3.25 -3.32 -11.05
CA GLY A 37 2.31 -2.64 -11.97
C GLY A 37 2.89 -2.38 -13.36
N GLU A 38 4.14 -1.93 -13.44
CA GLU A 38 4.83 -1.73 -14.73
C GLU A 38 5.04 -3.06 -15.48
N ILE A 39 5.40 -4.15 -14.80
CA ILE A 39 5.58 -5.48 -15.43
C ILE A 39 4.24 -6.09 -15.87
N GLU A 40 3.17 -5.87 -15.11
CA GLU A 40 1.81 -6.28 -15.45
C GLU A 40 1.19 -5.39 -16.55
N ASN A 41 1.87 -4.33 -16.99
CA ASN A 41 1.43 -3.40 -18.03
C ASN A 41 0.07 -2.76 -17.73
N ILE A 42 -0.18 -2.40 -16.47
CA ILE A 42 -1.40 -1.68 -16.10
C ILE A 42 -1.41 -0.28 -16.72
N ASP A 43 -2.60 0.29 -16.94
CA ASP A 43 -2.69 1.61 -17.55
C ASP A 43 -2.12 2.70 -16.63
N LYS A 44 -1.69 3.80 -17.24
CA LYS A 44 -1.01 4.89 -16.54
C LYS A 44 -1.83 5.47 -15.37
N ASN A 45 -3.15 5.59 -15.51
CA ASN A 45 -3.97 6.16 -14.45
C ASN A 45 -4.06 5.20 -13.26
N THR A 46 -4.25 3.91 -13.52
CA THR A 46 -4.22 2.86 -12.50
C THR A 46 -2.84 2.77 -11.82
N GLN A 47 -1.75 2.92 -12.57
CA GLN A 47 -0.39 2.99 -12.02
C GLN A 47 -0.22 4.18 -11.07
N GLU A 48 -0.67 5.37 -11.45
CA GLU A 48 -0.57 6.57 -10.59
C GLU A 48 -1.39 6.42 -9.30
N ILE A 49 -2.59 5.83 -9.38
CA ILE A 49 -3.43 5.50 -8.21
C ILE A 49 -2.71 4.51 -7.30
N LEU A 50 -2.19 3.42 -7.86
CA LEU A 50 -1.47 2.37 -7.13
C LEU A 50 -0.26 2.93 -6.40
N GLU A 51 0.56 3.74 -7.09
CA GLU A 51 1.77 4.33 -6.50
C GLU A 51 1.44 5.24 -5.31
N VAL A 52 0.42 6.10 -5.44
CA VAL A 52 -0.02 6.97 -4.35
C VAL A 52 -0.61 6.15 -3.20
N ALA A 53 -1.45 5.16 -3.50
CA ALA A 53 -2.02 4.28 -2.50
C ALA A 53 -0.94 3.48 -1.75
N ALA A 54 0.07 2.94 -2.44
CA ALA A 54 1.17 2.21 -1.82
C ALA A 54 2.01 3.09 -0.87
N VAL A 55 2.24 4.36 -1.23
CA VAL A 55 2.93 5.32 -0.35
C VAL A 55 2.09 5.66 0.90
N MET A 56 0.76 5.59 0.80
CA MET A 56 -0.17 6.06 1.83
C MET A 56 -0.96 4.97 2.55
N HIS A 57 -0.81 3.68 2.20
CA HIS A 57 -1.69 2.59 2.67
C HIS A 57 -1.81 2.54 4.20
N ASP A 58 -0.68 2.67 4.87
CA ASP A 58 -0.57 2.65 6.34
C ASP A 58 -0.85 4.00 7.03
N ILE A 59 -1.29 5.05 6.32
CA ILE A 59 -1.44 6.41 6.91
C ILE A 59 -2.37 6.45 8.14
N GLY A 60 -3.27 5.46 8.25
CA GLY A 60 -4.20 5.30 9.37
C GLY A 60 -3.56 4.86 10.68
N ILE A 61 -2.33 4.31 10.68
CA ILE A 61 -1.68 3.79 11.90
C ILE A 61 -1.62 4.84 13.00
N LYS A 62 -1.14 6.04 12.69
CA LYS A 62 -0.92 7.09 13.71
C LYS A 62 -2.21 7.45 14.45
N ILE A 63 -3.30 7.67 13.72
CA ILE A 63 -4.61 7.99 14.33
C ILE A 63 -5.18 6.77 15.07
N SER A 64 -4.94 5.56 14.56
CA SER A 64 -5.36 4.32 15.22
C SER A 64 -4.68 4.15 16.59
N GLU A 65 -3.39 4.43 16.68
CA GLU A 65 -2.64 4.41 17.94
C GLU A 65 -3.13 5.49 18.90
N GLU A 66 -3.37 6.71 18.42
CA GLU A 66 -3.88 7.82 19.23
C GLU A 66 -5.28 7.56 19.82
N LYS A 67 -6.18 6.95 19.04
CA LYS A 67 -7.58 6.71 19.45
C LYS A 67 -7.81 5.39 20.17
N TYR A 68 -7.12 4.33 19.75
CA TYR A 68 -7.42 2.95 20.16
C TYR A 68 -6.25 2.26 20.84
N ASN A 69 -5.08 2.91 20.92
CA ASN A 69 -3.85 2.29 21.41
C ASN A 69 -3.54 0.97 20.68
N SER A 70 -3.80 0.95 19.36
CA SER A 70 -3.68 -0.23 18.51
C SER A 70 -3.37 0.16 17.08
N SER A 71 -2.53 -0.63 16.41
CA SER A 71 -2.26 -0.54 14.97
C SER A 71 -2.98 -1.64 14.17
N ALA A 72 -4.04 -2.24 14.72
CA ALA A 72 -4.76 -3.32 14.04
C ALA A 72 -5.39 -2.84 12.73
N GLY A 73 -5.37 -3.69 11.69
CA GLY A 73 -5.76 -3.33 10.33
C GLY A 73 -7.17 -2.73 10.21
N ASN A 74 -8.13 -3.21 11.00
CA ASN A 74 -9.50 -2.68 11.00
C ASN A 74 -9.58 -1.21 11.47
N TYR A 75 -8.66 -0.75 12.33
CA TYR A 75 -8.60 0.65 12.73
C TYR A 75 -7.88 1.48 11.67
N GLN A 76 -6.83 0.93 11.05
CA GLN A 76 -6.15 1.61 9.96
C GLN A 76 -7.07 1.86 8.77
N GLU A 77 -7.86 0.86 8.38
CA GLU A 77 -8.86 0.95 7.31
C GLU A 77 -9.95 1.98 7.61
N LEU A 78 -10.32 2.16 8.89
CA LEU A 78 -11.28 3.17 9.33
C LEU A 78 -10.68 4.58 9.31
N GLU A 79 -9.46 4.74 9.81
CA GLU A 79 -8.85 6.04 10.09
C GLU A 79 -7.98 6.57 8.94
N GLY A 80 -7.49 5.71 8.06
CA GLY A 80 -6.64 6.07 6.93
C GLY A 80 -7.32 6.94 5.87
N PRO A 81 -8.51 6.57 5.35
CA PRO A 81 -9.16 7.32 4.26
C PRO A 81 -9.42 8.80 4.57
N PRO A 82 -9.91 9.20 5.77
CA PRO A 82 -10.07 10.62 6.10
C PRO A 82 -8.75 11.41 6.07
N VAL A 83 -7.67 10.84 6.60
CA VAL A 83 -6.35 11.49 6.64
C VAL A 83 -5.77 11.61 5.23
N ALA A 84 -5.88 10.54 4.43
CA ALA A 84 -5.43 10.54 3.05
C ALA A 84 -6.17 11.60 2.21
N LYS A 85 -7.50 11.68 2.36
CA LYS A 85 -8.33 12.67 1.67
C LYS A 85 -7.91 14.11 2.01
N GLU A 86 -7.69 14.41 3.29
CA GLU A 86 -7.24 15.74 3.71
C GLU A 86 -5.88 16.10 3.11
N MET A 87 -4.93 15.16 3.13
CA MET A 87 -3.59 15.38 2.56
C MET A 87 -3.66 15.57 1.03
N LEU A 88 -4.37 14.70 0.32
CA LEU A 88 -4.44 14.71 -1.14
C LEU A 88 -5.24 15.90 -1.69
N SER A 89 -6.21 16.44 -0.92
CA SER A 89 -6.99 17.62 -1.30
C SER A 89 -6.16 18.91 -1.42
N LYS A 90 -4.90 18.90 -0.95
CA LYS A 90 -3.95 20.03 -1.10
C LYS A 90 -3.27 20.03 -2.47
N PHE A 91 -3.50 19.00 -3.28
CA PHE A 91 -2.89 18.78 -4.58
C PHE A 91 -3.94 18.76 -5.69
N ASN A 92 -3.50 18.84 -6.95
CA ASN A 92 -4.41 18.90 -8.10
C ASN A 92 -4.82 17.51 -8.64
N PHE A 93 -5.32 16.65 -7.76
CA PHE A 93 -5.93 15.36 -8.13
C PHE A 93 -7.44 15.51 -8.35
N SER A 94 -8.02 14.66 -9.22
CA SER A 94 -9.48 14.61 -9.38
C SER A 94 -10.14 13.97 -8.16
N VAL A 95 -11.43 14.21 -7.98
CA VAL A 95 -12.20 13.61 -6.87
C VAL A 95 -12.20 12.09 -6.99
N GLU A 96 -12.37 11.57 -8.20
CA GLU A 96 -12.41 10.13 -8.49
C GLU A 96 -11.06 9.46 -8.17
N PHE A 97 -9.94 10.15 -8.47
CA PHE A 97 -8.61 9.67 -8.10
C PHE A 97 -8.47 9.55 -6.59
N ILE A 98 -8.83 10.61 -5.85
CA ILE A 98 -8.73 10.62 -4.39
C ILE A 98 -9.65 9.56 -3.78
N GLU A 99 -10.86 9.40 -4.30
CA GLU A 99 -11.81 8.38 -3.84
C GLU A 99 -11.28 6.96 -4.05
N ARG A 100 -10.64 6.67 -5.20
CA ARG A 100 -10.04 5.35 -5.43
C ARG A 100 -8.85 5.10 -4.52
N VAL A 101 -7.95 6.09 -4.33
CA VAL A 101 -6.84 5.96 -3.38
C VAL A 101 -7.36 5.72 -1.96
N CYS A 102 -8.36 6.50 -1.52
CA CYS A 102 -8.99 6.32 -0.21
C CYS A 102 -9.66 4.95 -0.08
N TYR A 103 -10.27 4.44 -1.15
CA TYR A 103 -10.83 3.08 -1.18
C TYR A 103 -9.74 2.03 -0.96
N LEU A 104 -8.61 2.11 -1.67
CA LEU A 104 -7.51 1.16 -1.50
C LEU A 104 -6.95 1.20 -0.06
N ILE A 105 -6.72 2.40 0.48
CA ILE A 105 -6.28 2.60 1.88
C ILE A 105 -7.31 2.01 2.85
N GLY A 106 -8.60 2.22 2.61
CA GLY A 106 -9.68 1.75 3.49
C GLY A 106 -9.96 0.26 3.43
N HIS A 107 -9.27 -0.49 2.56
CA HIS A 107 -9.54 -1.93 2.37
C HIS A 107 -8.27 -2.77 2.26
N HIS A 108 -7.06 -2.23 2.40
CA HIS A 108 -5.83 -3.00 2.15
C HIS A 108 -5.62 -4.22 3.08
N HIS A 109 -6.37 -4.38 4.17
CA HIS A 109 -6.41 -5.58 5.01
C HIS A 109 -7.64 -6.48 4.75
N THR A 110 -8.52 -6.11 3.82
CA THR A 110 -9.76 -6.82 3.45
C THR A 110 -9.58 -7.72 2.22
N TYR A 111 -8.85 -8.82 2.37
CA TYR A 111 -8.47 -9.69 1.24
C TYR A 111 -9.61 -10.48 0.56
N SER A 112 -10.83 -10.46 1.11
CA SER A 112 -11.95 -11.28 0.62
C SER A 112 -12.70 -10.68 -0.57
N LYS A 113 -12.48 -9.39 -0.88
CA LYS A 113 -13.20 -8.63 -1.90
C LYS A 113 -12.27 -7.72 -2.69
N ILE A 114 -11.21 -8.31 -3.24
CA ILE A 114 -10.27 -7.59 -4.09
C ILE A 114 -11.00 -7.16 -5.37
N ASP A 115 -11.10 -5.85 -5.54
CA ASP A 115 -11.69 -5.17 -6.69
C ASP A 115 -10.58 -4.39 -7.39
N GLY A 116 -10.24 -4.75 -8.63
CA GLY A 116 -9.21 -4.08 -9.44
C GLY A 116 -7.79 -4.62 -9.28
N ILE A 117 -6.98 -4.40 -10.32
CA ILE A 117 -5.58 -4.86 -10.39
C ILE A 117 -4.65 -4.03 -9.49
N ASP A 118 -4.91 -2.74 -9.34
CA ASP A 118 -4.25 -1.86 -8.37
C ASP A 118 -4.38 -2.41 -6.93
N TYR A 119 -5.58 -2.83 -6.55
CA TYR A 119 -5.81 -3.39 -5.22
C TYR A 119 -5.08 -4.72 -5.02
N GLN A 120 -5.13 -5.60 -6.02
CA GLN A 120 -4.40 -6.87 -5.99
C GLN A 120 -2.89 -6.64 -5.83
N ILE A 121 -2.32 -5.71 -6.59
CA ILE A 121 -0.89 -5.40 -6.53
C ILE A 121 -0.50 -4.75 -5.19
N LEU A 122 -1.34 -3.86 -4.65
CA LEU A 122 -1.08 -3.25 -3.34
C LEU A 122 -0.93 -4.30 -2.24
N ILE A 123 -1.86 -5.26 -2.18
CA ILE A 123 -1.83 -6.36 -1.22
C ILE A 123 -0.57 -7.21 -1.40
N GLU A 124 -0.24 -7.58 -2.64
CA GLU A 124 0.94 -8.40 -2.93
C GLU A 124 2.24 -7.68 -2.54
N ALA A 125 2.36 -6.40 -2.87
CA ALA A 125 3.53 -5.58 -2.53
C ALA A 125 3.71 -5.44 -1.01
N ASP A 126 2.62 -5.25 -0.27
CA ASP A 126 2.64 -5.21 1.19
C ASP A 126 3.06 -6.56 1.79
N PHE A 127 2.51 -7.67 1.30
CA PHE A 127 2.94 -9.01 1.74
C PHE A 127 4.43 -9.28 1.49
N LEU A 128 4.97 -8.85 0.35
CA LEU A 128 6.41 -9.01 0.08
C LEU A 128 7.27 -8.31 1.15
N VAL A 129 6.86 -7.13 1.62
CA VAL A 129 7.61 -6.42 2.66
C VAL A 129 7.40 -7.08 4.02
N ASN A 130 6.15 -7.40 4.38
CA ASN A 130 5.81 -8.01 5.67
C ASN A 130 6.47 -9.38 5.87
N ILE A 131 6.59 -10.20 4.83
CA ILE A 131 7.31 -11.48 4.92
C ILE A 131 8.74 -11.29 5.42
N TYR A 132 9.44 -10.27 4.93
CA TYR A 132 10.80 -9.95 5.36
C TYR A 132 10.82 -9.29 6.75
N GLU A 133 10.00 -8.27 6.98
CA GLU A 133 10.04 -7.47 8.21
C GLU A 133 9.54 -8.22 9.45
N ASP A 134 8.58 -9.13 9.28
CA ASP A 134 8.03 -9.98 10.35
C ASP A 134 8.72 -11.35 10.45
N GLU A 135 9.78 -11.59 9.65
CA GLU A 135 10.55 -12.84 9.62
C GLU A 135 9.70 -14.11 9.40
N ILE A 136 8.66 -14.01 8.57
CA ILE A 136 7.70 -15.09 8.28
C ILE A 136 8.43 -16.33 7.72
N LYS A 137 8.05 -17.53 8.17
CA LYS A 137 8.70 -18.79 7.78
C LYS A 137 8.01 -19.47 6.59
N THR A 138 8.78 -20.25 5.82
CA THR A 138 8.36 -20.88 4.54
C THR A 138 6.97 -21.51 4.54
N PRO A 139 6.54 -22.32 5.54
CA PRO A 139 5.19 -22.90 5.52
C PRO A 139 4.07 -21.86 5.49
N GLN A 140 4.28 -20.70 6.13
CA GLN A 140 3.33 -19.59 6.09
C GLN A 140 3.42 -18.80 4.78
N ILE A 141 4.62 -18.67 4.19
CA ILE A 141 4.82 -18.01 2.89
C ILE A 141 4.07 -18.79 1.79
N GLU A 142 4.08 -20.12 1.82
CA GLU A 142 3.30 -20.96 0.88
C GLU A 142 1.80 -20.67 0.98
N ILE A 143 1.27 -20.59 2.20
CA ILE A 143 -0.14 -20.24 2.43
C ILE A 143 -0.46 -18.83 1.92
N ILE A 144 0.42 -17.85 2.18
CA ILE A 144 0.27 -16.47 1.71
C ILE A 144 0.25 -16.44 0.17
N LYS A 145 1.18 -17.15 -0.47
CA LYS A 145 1.25 -17.26 -1.94
C LYS A 145 -0.06 -17.78 -2.52
N GLU A 146 -0.52 -18.95 -2.07
CA GLU A 146 -1.72 -19.59 -2.60
C GLU A 146 -2.97 -18.72 -2.43
N LYS A 147 -3.10 -18.07 -1.26
CA LYS A 147 -4.28 -17.27 -0.93
C LYS A 147 -4.27 -15.92 -1.65
N TYR A 148 -3.16 -15.20 -1.59
CA TYR A 148 -3.15 -13.76 -1.85
C TYR A 148 -2.39 -13.33 -3.10
N PHE A 149 -1.48 -14.15 -3.66
CA PHE A 149 -0.73 -13.79 -4.86
C PHE A 149 -1.44 -14.26 -6.13
N LYS A 150 -1.84 -13.33 -7.00
CA LYS A 150 -2.59 -13.56 -8.24
C LYS A 150 -1.90 -12.98 -9.47
N THR A 151 -1.17 -11.87 -9.36
CA THR A 151 -0.41 -11.36 -10.50
C THR A 151 0.77 -12.27 -10.84
N LYS A 152 1.19 -12.26 -12.10
CA LYS A 152 2.34 -13.05 -12.53
C LYS A 152 3.61 -12.47 -11.92
N ALA A 153 3.80 -11.15 -12.00
CA ALA A 153 4.96 -10.45 -11.47
C ALA A 153 5.07 -10.56 -9.95
N GLY A 154 3.98 -10.42 -9.21
CA GLY A 154 3.96 -10.62 -7.76
C GLY A 154 4.35 -12.05 -7.37
N ASN A 155 3.81 -13.06 -8.07
CA ASN A 155 4.21 -14.46 -7.86
C ASN A 155 5.69 -14.69 -8.16
N ASP A 156 6.19 -14.15 -9.28
CA ASP A 156 7.59 -14.27 -9.69
C ASP A 156 8.51 -13.60 -8.64
N PHE A 157 8.12 -12.44 -8.09
CA PHE A 157 8.87 -11.76 -7.03
C PHE A 157 8.90 -12.57 -5.74
N LEU A 158 7.75 -13.06 -5.28
CA LEU A 158 7.65 -13.87 -4.07
C LEU A 158 8.47 -15.16 -4.18
N VAL A 159 8.43 -15.83 -5.33
CA VAL A 159 9.24 -17.04 -5.58
C VAL A 159 10.73 -16.71 -5.49
N ASN A 160 11.19 -15.71 -6.23
CA ASN A 160 12.61 -15.36 -6.28
C ASN A 160 13.18 -14.85 -4.93
N LEU A 161 12.34 -14.32 -4.05
CA LEU A 161 12.78 -13.83 -2.74
C LEU A 161 12.80 -14.92 -1.66
N TYR A 162 11.93 -15.93 -1.74
CA TYR A 162 11.63 -16.79 -0.59
C TYR A 162 11.65 -18.31 -0.84
N PHE A 163 11.79 -18.75 -2.10
CA PHE A 163 11.80 -20.16 -2.50
C PHE A 163 13.06 -20.51 -3.29
#